data_AF-A0A5J6UDP0-F1
#
_entry.id   AF-A0A5J6UDP0-F1
#
_cell.length_a   1.000
_cell.length_b   1.000
_cell.length_c   1.000
_cell.angle_alpha   90.00
_cell.angle_beta   90.00
_cell.angle_gamma   90.00
#
_symmetry.space_group_name_H-M   'P 1'
#
loop_
_entity.id
_entity.type
_entity.pdbx_description
1 polymer ?
#
loop_
_entity_poly.entity_id
_entity_poly.type
_entity_poly.pdbx_seq_one_letter_code
_entity_poly.pdbx_strand_id
1 'polypeptide(L)'
;MRRRLFACSVVALLAAGSFWPAVHAYTFAFGERATATIDGCDARRSDDFTSTACHGIWRTGDGDRGAGEIHNLTREQRRGTVPVPVRIGPMGPYANGWDRAWPTAALTATLALIPITVATWIRRKHVLPARRLAGALLGAPGDTLVVPLSGSEVRHPDGSLYATVADTGPEPAPGHRHLEVPGRRRTDRPQPALASADRLRRFRTVTDAAGRPLLHLEHRSDRGLHPEHVLLDPSGAPVLLVRDDPERAHAYHLLDVAGTVAGDAAPVEGRGGRTLELSGADAEPVATAAKDGGRWVLRVEEGAPRPLRDAALALVLIRLTVID
;
A
#
# COMPACT_ATOMS: atom_id res chain seq x y z
N MET A 1 1.82 -1.76 -14.97
CA MET A 1 0.42 -1.39 -15.33
C MET A 1 -0.40 -0.86 -14.14
N ARG A 2 -0.48 -1.58 -13.00
CA ARG A 2 -1.25 -1.18 -11.80
C ARG A 2 -1.01 0.25 -11.27
N ARG A 3 0.24 0.73 -11.22
CA ARG A 3 0.55 2.11 -10.78
C ARG A 3 -0.01 3.20 -11.69
N ARG A 4 -0.03 2.97 -13.01
CA ARG A 4 -0.59 3.91 -13.98
C ARG A 4 -2.11 3.94 -13.86
N LEU A 5 -2.75 2.77 -13.74
CA LEU A 5 -4.19 2.67 -13.50
C LEU A 5 -4.61 3.39 -12.22
N PHE A 6 -3.90 3.18 -11.10
CA PHE A 6 -4.18 3.89 -9.85
C PHE A 6 -4.03 5.41 -10.00
N ALA A 7 -2.95 5.87 -10.63
CA ALA A 7 -2.75 7.30 -10.88
C ALA A 7 -3.86 7.88 -11.77
N CYS A 8 -4.26 7.18 -12.84
CA CYS A 8 -5.37 7.58 -13.70
C CYS A 8 -6.69 7.63 -12.93
N SER A 9 -6.98 6.64 -12.08
CA SER A 9 -8.19 6.64 -11.24
C SER A 9 -8.22 7.81 -10.26
N VAL A 10 -7.09 8.12 -9.61
CA VAL A 10 -6.98 9.29 -8.72
C VAL A 10 -7.20 10.58 -9.50
N VAL A 11 -6.57 10.74 -10.67
CA VAL A 11 -6.76 11.92 -11.52
C VAL A 11 -8.21 12.04 -11.98
N ALA A 12 -8.84 10.94 -12.40
CA ALA A 12 -10.25 10.93 -12.82
C ALA A 12 -11.20 11.29 -11.67
N LEU A 13 -10.96 10.76 -10.46
CA LEU A 13 -11.73 11.10 -9.27
C LEU A 13 -11.57 12.57 -8.88
N LEU A 14 -10.36 13.11 -8.94
CA LEU A 14 -10.10 14.53 -8.68
C LEU A 14 -10.78 15.41 -9.74
N ALA A 15 -10.67 15.06 -11.01
CA ALA A 15 -11.32 15.78 -12.10
C ALA A 15 -12.86 15.78 -11.93
N ALA A 16 -13.46 14.61 -11.72
CA ALA A 16 -14.89 14.47 -11.48
C ALA A 16 -15.36 15.23 -10.21
N GLY A 17 -14.59 15.17 -9.12
CA GLY A 17 -14.88 15.88 -7.88
C GLY A 17 -14.76 17.41 -8.02
N SER A 18 -13.85 17.89 -8.87
CA SER A 18 -13.62 19.31 -9.13
C SER A 18 -14.59 19.92 -10.16
N PHE A 19 -15.24 19.09 -10.97
CA PHE A 19 -16.11 19.55 -12.06
C PHE A 19 -17.23 20.46 -11.57
N TRP A 20 -18.04 20.00 -10.61
CA TRP A 20 -19.16 20.78 -10.06
C TRP A 20 -18.72 22.09 -9.39
N PRO A 21 -17.71 22.08 -8.49
CA PRO A 21 -17.15 23.32 -7.96
C PRO A 21 -16.67 24.30 -9.04
N ALA A 22 -16.01 23.82 -10.10
CA ALA A 22 -15.54 24.66 -11.19
C ALA A 22 -16.70 25.27 -11.99
N VAL A 23 -17.74 24.48 -12.29
CA VAL A 23 -18.95 24.96 -12.97
C VAL A 23 -19.67 26.02 -12.12
N HIS A 24 -19.80 25.82 -10.82
CA HIS A 24 -20.39 26.82 -9.93
C HIS A 24 -19.54 28.09 -9.87
N ALA A 25 -18.22 27.96 -9.67
CA ALA A 25 -17.31 29.10 -9.62
C ALA A 25 -17.38 29.93 -10.91
N TYR A 26 -17.37 29.27 -12.07
CA TYR A 26 -17.56 29.91 -13.36
C TYR A 26 -18.92 30.61 -13.47
N THR A 27 -20.01 29.92 -13.12
CA THR A 27 -21.37 30.46 -13.19
C THR A 27 -21.53 31.71 -12.34
N PHE A 28 -20.95 31.74 -11.14
CA PHE A 28 -21.10 32.89 -10.25
C PHE A 28 -20.14 34.04 -10.58
N ALA A 29 -18.93 33.74 -11.10
CA ALA A 29 -17.97 34.76 -11.49
C ALA A 29 -18.30 35.40 -12.85
N PHE A 30 -18.63 34.57 -13.84
CA PHE A 30 -18.75 34.97 -15.24
C PHE A 30 -20.15 34.76 -15.83
N GLY A 31 -21.06 34.09 -15.11
CA GLY A 31 -22.40 33.84 -15.63
C GLY A 31 -23.19 35.12 -15.88
N GLU A 32 -23.98 35.10 -16.94
CA GLU A 32 -24.82 36.23 -17.35
C GLU A 32 -25.89 36.50 -16.28
N ARG A 33 -26.13 37.79 -15.97
CA ARG A 33 -27.16 38.18 -15.01
C ARG A 33 -28.54 38.05 -15.66
N ALA A 34 -29.45 37.37 -14.98
CA ALA A 34 -30.84 37.26 -15.41
C ALA A 34 -31.79 37.33 -14.21
N THR A 35 -33.06 37.55 -14.50
CA THR A 35 -34.14 37.46 -13.52
C THR A 35 -35.06 36.31 -13.94
N ALA A 36 -35.35 35.40 -13.02
CA ALA A 36 -36.17 34.24 -13.27
C ALA A 36 -37.52 34.30 -12.54
N THR A 37 -38.58 33.83 -13.19
CA THR A 37 -39.91 33.61 -12.61
C THR A 37 -40.15 32.11 -12.55
N ILE A 38 -40.56 31.61 -11.39
CA ILE A 38 -40.76 30.18 -11.17
C ILE A 38 -42.20 29.82 -11.57
N ASP A 39 -42.35 28.87 -12.49
CA ASP A 39 -43.67 28.41 -12.96
C ASP A 39 -44.20 27.26 -12.09
N GLY A 40 -43.31 26.41 -11.58
CA GLY A 40 -43.68 25.29 -10.72
C GLY A 40 -42.48 24.52 -10.17
N CYS A 41 -42.73 23.70 -9.14
CA CYS A 41 -41.72 22.82 -8.55
C CYS A 41 -42.27 21.42 -8.36
N ASP A 42 -41.57 20.44 -8.93
CA ASP A 42 -41.89 19.02 -8.81
C ASP A 42 -41.01 18.38 -7.72
N ALA A 43 -41.67 17.81 -6.71
CA ALA A 43 -41.00 16.98 -5.72
C ALA A 43 -40.93 15.53 -6.23
N ARG A 44 -39.72 15.04 -6.51
CA ARG A 44 -39.46 13.62 -6.75
C ARG A 44 -39.05 12.97 -5.44
N ARG A 45 -39.85 12.02 -4.99
CA ARG A 45 -39.57 11.22 -3.79
C ARG A 45 -39.00 9.87 -4.22
N SER A 46 -37.79 9.58 -3.75
CA SER A 46 -37.21 8.25 -3.72
C SER A 46 -37.20 7.78 -2.25
N ASP A 47 -37.12 6.47 -2.01
CA ASP A 47 -37.15 5.89 -0.66
C ASP A 47 -36.07 6.48 0.26
N ASP A 48 -34.94 6.93 -0.31
CA ASP A 48 -33.81 7.47 0.45
C ASP A 48 -33.61 8.99 0.33
N PHE A 49 -34.29 9.67 -0.59
CA PHE A 49 -34.14 11.13 -0.75
C PHE A 49 -35.34 11.81 -1.42
N THR A 50 -35.62 13.06 -1.00
CA THR A 50 -36.58 13.93 -1.68
C THR A 50 -35.81 14.99 -2.47
N SER A 51 -35.88 14.93 -3.80
CA SER A 51 -35.35 15.96 -4.68
C SER A 51 -36.49 16.88 -5.13
N THR A 52 -36.23 18.18 -5.22
CA THR A 52 -37.19 19.15 -5.76
C THR A 52 -36.55 19.84 -6.95
N ALA A 53 -37.12 19.63 -8.14
CA ALA A 53 -36.74 20.35 -9.35
C ALA A 53 -37.75 21.48 -9.57
N CYS A 54 -37.29 22.70 -9.84
CA CYS A 54 -38.17 23.84 -10.10
C CYS A 54 -37.93 24.34 -11.51
N HIS A 55 -39.00 24.58 -12.25
CA HIS A 55 -38.97 25.06 -13.62
C HIS A 55 -39.49 26.49 -13.69
N GLY A 56 -38.96 27.25 -14.64
CA GLY A 56 -39.39 28.61 -14.85
C GLY A 56 -38.81 29.23 -16.11
N ILE A 57 -39.19 30.48 -16.33
CA ILE A 57 -38.66 31.33 -17.40
C ILE A 57 -37.70 32.36 -16.82
N TRP A 58 -36.67 32.74 -17.58
CA TRP A 58 -35.77 33.81 -17.19
C TRP A 58 -35.58 34.81 -18.32
N ARG A 59 -35.19 36.03 -17.93
CA ARG A 59 -34.85 37.10 -18.85
C ARG A 59 -33.48 37.68 -18.51
N THR A 60 -32.59 37.75 -19.49
CA THR A 60 -31.26 38.35 -19.32
C THR A 60 -31.31 39.88 -19.33
N GLY A 61 -30.19 40.52 -18.98
CA GLY A 61 -30.05 41.98 -19.04
C GLY A 61 -30.31 42.55 -20.43
N ASP A 62 -29.90 41.83 -21.48
CA ASP A 62 -30.07 42.23 -22.87
C ASP A 62 -31.48 41.93 -23.41
N GLY A 63 -32.30 41.27 -22.60
CA GLY A 63 -33.71 41.04 -22.87
C GLY A 63 -34.05 39.67 -23.44
N ASP A 64 -33.04 38.83 -23.68
CA ASP A 64 -33.21 37.45 -24.14
C ASP A 64 -33.99 36.62 -23.13
N ARG A 65 -34.78 35.68 -23.64
CA ARG A 65 -35.65 34.81 -22.83
C ARG A 65 -35.23 33.36 -22.95
N GLY A 66 -35.22 32.66 -21.83
CA GLY A 66 -35.03 31.21 -21.77
C GLY A 66 -36.00 30.55 -20.81
N ALA A 67 -36.09 29.23 -20.87
CA ALA A 67 -36.94 28.41 -20.01
C ALA A 67 -36.23 27.10 -19.65
N GLY A 68 -36.48 26.57 -18.45
CA GLY A 68 -35.78 25.38 -17.96
C GLY A 68 -35.79 25.24 -16.43
N GLU A 69 -34.95 24.33 -15.93
CA GLU A 69 -34.77 24.12 -14.48
C GLU A 69 -33.98 25.27 -13.86
N ILE A 70 -34.39 25.72 -12.68
CA ILE A 70 -33.75 26.79 -11.91
C ILE A 70 -33.20 26.22 -10.61
N HIS A 71 -31.89 26.27 -10.49
CA HIS A 71 -31.18 25.63 -9.39
C HIS A 71 -31.00 26.57 -8.19
N ASN A 72 -30.75 25.97 -7.03
CA ASN A 72 -30.32 26.65 -5.82
C ASN A 72 -31.32 27.61 -5.15
N LEU A 73 -32.62 27.50 -5.47
CA LEU A 73 -33.72 28.33 -4.93
C LEU A 73 -34.04 28.09 -3.45
N THR A 74 -34.21 29.15 -2.66
CA THR A 74 -34.68 29.07 -1.27
C THR A 74 -36.11 28.54 -1.18
N ARG A 75 -36.52 28.04 0.00
CA ARG A 75 -37.89 27.53 0.18
C ARG A 75 -38.95 28.60 -0.12
N GLU A 76 -38.64 29.87 0.12
CA GLU A 76 -39.53 31.00 -0.16
C GLU A 76 -39.59 31.30 -1.67
N GLN A 77 -38.44 31.33 -2.34
CA GLN A 77 -38.36 31.57 -3.79
C GLN A 77 -39.09 30.50 -4.61
N ARG A 78 -39.16 29.26 -4.12
CA ARG A 78 -39.90 28.16 -4.75
C ARG A 78 -41.42 28.40 -4.82
N ARG A 79 -41.96 29.34 -4.06
CA ARG A 79 -43.40 29.66 -4.07
C ARG A 79 -43.82 30.58 -5.24
N GLY A 80 -42.86 31.03 -6.05
CA GLY A 80 -43.13 31.70 -7.34
C GLY A 80 -43.71 33.11 -7.26
N THR A 81 -43.76 33.73 -6.08
CA THR A 81 -44.40 35.04 -5.89
C THR A 81 -43.55 36.24 -6.31
N VAL A 82 -42.23 36.09 -6.45
CA VAL A 82 -41.31 37.20 -6.73
C VAL A 82 -40.25 36.78 -7.75
N PRO A 83 -39.90 37.64 -8.73
CA PRO A 83 -38.79 37.39 -9.63
C PRO A 83 -37.46 37.23 -8.85
N VAL A 84 -36.69 36.19 -9.18
CA VAL A 84 -35.47 35.80 -8.45
C VAL A 84 -34.24 36.16 -9.28
N PRO A 85 -33.24 36.85 -8.72
CA PRO A 85 -31.97 37.07 -9.42
C PRO A 85 -31.22 35.76 -9.59
N VAL A 86 -30.80 35.47 -10.83
CA VAL A 86 -30.04 34.27 -11.18
C VAL A 86 -28.81 34.61 -12.01
N ARG A 87 -27.87 33.67 -12.06
CA ARG A 87 -26.73 33.67 -12.98
C ARG A 87 -26.84 32.50 -13.93
N ILE A 88 -26.76 32.76 -15.23
CA ILE A 88 -26.81 31.72 -16.25
C ILE A 88 -25.40 31.21 -16.50
N GLY A 89 -25.20 29.91 -16.28
CA GLY A 89 -23.94 29.22 -16.57
C GLY A 89 -24.13 28.02 -17.49
N PRO A 90 -23.07 27.22 -17.71
CA PRO A 90 -23.09 26.07 -18.62
C PRO A 90 -24.14 25.01 -18.28
N MET A 91 -24.60 24.97 -17.02
CA MET A 91 -25.61 24.04 -16.52
C MET A 91 -26.96 24.72 -16.25
N GLY A 92 -27.20 25.91 -16.83
CA GLY A 92 -28.44 26.65 -16.66
C GLY A 92 -28.39 27.73 -15.55
N PRO A 93 -29.55 28.26 -15.15
CA PRO A 93 -29.67 29.35 -14.19
C PRO A 93 -29.52 28.91 -12.73
N TYR A 94 -28.69 29.63 -11.96
CA TYR A 94 -28.46 29.41 -10.53
C TYR A 94 -28.83 30.64 -9.70
N ALA A 95 -29.67 30.45 -8.68
CA ALA A 95 -30.01 31.48 -7.68
C ALA A 95 -29.00 31.53 -6.51
N ASN A 96 -29.04 32.61 -5.73
CA ASN A 96 -28.39 32.77 -4.41
C ASN A 96 -26.85 32.62 -4.32
N GLY A 97 -26.13 32.61 -5.45
CA GLY A 97 -24.67 32.73 -5.45
C GLY A 97 -23.92 31.64 -4.67
N TRP A 98 -22.72 32.01 -4.19
CA TRP A 98 -21.80 31.11 -3.48
C TRP A 98 -22.32 30.71 -2.10
N ASP A 99 -23.11 31.55 -1.44
CA ASP A 99 -23.58 31.38 -0.05
C ASP A 99 -24.33 30.06 0.19
N ARG A 100 -24.84 29.46 -0.87
CA ARG A 100 -25.53 28.17 -0.83
C ARG A 100 -24.84 27.03 -1.56
N ALA A 101 -23.93 27.35 -2.48
CA ALA A 101 -23.14 26.36 -3.21
C ALA A 101 -21.86 25.95 -2.46
N TRP A 102 -21.38 26.76 -1.51
CA TRP A 102 -20.15 26.48 -0.78
C TRP A 102 -20.19 25.20 0.09
N PRO A 103 -21.31 24.77 0.72
CA PRO A 103 -21.27 23.58 1.59
C PRO A 103 -20.98 22.30 0.79
N THR A 104 -21.54 22.18 -0.42
CA THR A 104 -21.29 21.03 -1.30
C THR A 104 -19.86 21.06 -1.83
N ALA A 105 -19.36 22.23 -2.25
CA ALA A 105 -17.98 22.39 -2.67
C ALA A 105 -16.96 22.13 -1.55
N ALA A 106 -17.26 22.55 -0.32
CA ALA A 106 -16.43 22.32 0.85
C ALA A 106 -16.38 20.83 1.23
N LEU A 107 -17.54 20.15 1.18
CA LEU A 107 -17.64 18.72 1.44
C LEU A 107 -16.84 17.91 0.40
N THR A 108 -17.01 18.21 -0.90
CA THR A 108 -16.26 17.51 -1.96
C THR A 108 -14.76 17.75 -1.85
N ALA A 109 -14.34 18.99 -1.58
CA ALA A 109 -12.92 19.31 -1.37
C ALA A 109 -12.35 18.55 -0.15
N THR A 110 -13.10 18.49 0.94
CA THR A 110 -12.67 17.79 2.16
C THR A 110 -12.53 16.29 1.92
N LEU A 111 -13.52 15.65 1.28
CA LEU A 111 -13.46 14.24 0.92
C LEU A 111 -12.29 13.93 -0.04
N ALA A 112 -11.99 14.82 -0.99
CA ALA A 112 -10.85 14.69 -1.88
C ALA A 112 -9.49 14.80 -1.17
N LEU A 113 -9.40 15.56 -0.08
CA LEU A 113 -8.17 15.74 0.70
C LEU A 113 -7.86 14.54 1.60
N ILE A 114 -8.85 13.74 2.03
CA ILE A 114 -8.65 12.56 2.88
C ILE A 114 -7.62 11.58 2.30
N PRO A 115 -7.75 11.06 1.06
CA PRO A 115 -6.76 10.12 0.52
C PRO A 115 -5.37 10.78 0.36
N ILE A 116 -5.30 12.07 0.04
CA ILE A 116 -4.04 12.81 -0.12
C ILE A 116 -3.33 12.93 1.24
N THR A 117 -4.06 13.30 2.29
CA THR A 117 -3.54 13.45 3.64
C THR A 117 -3.11 12.10 4.21
N VAL A 118 -3.93 11.05 4.06
CA VAL A 118 -3.58 9.67 4.45
C VAL A 118 -2.34 9.19 3.70
N ALA A 119 -2.28 9.33 2.37
CA ALA A 119 -1.11 8.94 1.58
C ALA A 119 0.16 9.71 1.98
N THR A 120 0.03 11.01 2.25
CA THR A 120 1.13 11.86 2.71
C THR A 120 1.61 11.44 4.10
N TRP A 121 0.68 11.13 5.00
CA TRP A 121 0.97 10.62 6.34
C TRP A 121 1.68 9.26 6.27
N ILE A 122 1.17 8.29 5.51
CA ILE A 122 1.81 6.99 5.28
C ILE A 122 3.22 7.19 4.71
N ARG A 123 3.35 8.09 3.71
CA ARG A 123 4.64 8.40 3.09
C ARG A 123 5.63 8.94 4.12
N ARG A 124 5.23 9.91 4.93
CA ARG A 124 6.11 10.52 5.93
C ARG A 124 6.45 9.57 7.07
N LYS A 125 5.48 8.79 7.55
CA LYS A 125 5.65 7.90 8.72
C LYS A 125 6.34 6.57 8.39
N HIS A 126 6.12 6.01 7.20
CA HIS A 126 6.59 4.65 6.87
C HIS A 126 7.50 4.58 5.65
N VAL A 127 7.36 5.47 4.66
CA VAL A 127 8.14 5.40 3.40
C VAL A 127 9.46 6.15 3.49
N LEU A 128 9.43 7.41 3.94
CA LEU A 128 10.62 8.25 4.01
C LEU A 128 11.65 7.74 5.02
N PRO A 129 11.28 7.27 6.24
CA PRO A 129 12.26 6.75 7.19
C PRO A 129 13.00 5.52 6.65
N ALA A 130 12.28 4.58 6.04
CA ALA A 130 12.88 3.40 5.41
C ALA A 130 13.83 3.78 4.26
N ARG A 131 13.47 4.77 3.43
CA ARG A 131 14.36 5.27 2.37
C ARG A 131 15.61 5.95 2.90
N ARG A 132 15.48 6.76 3.96
CA ARG A 132 16.61 7.40 4.63
C ARG A 132 17.54 6.35 5.22
N LEU A 133 17.00 5.32 5.87
CA LEU A 133 17.79 4.21 6.38
C LEU A 133 18.49 3.46 5.24
N ALA A 134 17.78 3.09 4.17
CA ALA A 134 18.39 2.42 3.02
C ALA A 134 19.54 3.26 2.40
N GLY A 135 19.36 4.58 2.28
CA GLY A 135 20.43 5.48 1.86
C GLY A 135 21.63 5.52 2.82
N ALA A 136 21.37 5.50 4.13
CA ALA A 136 22.42 5.42 5.14
C ALA A 136 23.18 4.09 5.07
N LEU A 137 22.48 2.96 4.87
CA LEU A 137 23.09 1.64 4.71
C LEU A 137 23.99 1.58 3.46
N LEU A 138 23.57 2.15 2.34
CA LEU A 138 24.37 2.20 1.11
C LEU A 138 25.64 3.05 1.24
N GLY A 139 25.61 4.08 2.10
CA GLY A 139 26.76 4.96 2.33
C GLY A 139 27.69 4.49 3.45
N ALA A 140 27.29 3.48 4.22
CA ALA A 140 28.08 2.95 5.32
C ALA A 140 29.14 1.96 4.81
N PRO A 141 30.34 1.92 5.41
CA PRO A 141 31.29 0.86 5.15
C PRO A 141 30.74 -0.51 5.64
N GLY A 142 31.05 -1.58 4.91
CA GLY A 142 30.68 -2.95 5.26
C GLY A 142 30.09 -3.76 4.11
N ASP A 143 29.70 -5.01 4.41
CA ASP A 143 29.08 -5.93 3.45
C ASP A 143 27.61 -5.56 3.24
N THR A 144 27.38 -4.74 2.21
CA THR A 144 26.04 -4.30 1.81
C THR A 144 25.60 -5.07 0.58
N LEU A 145 24.32 -5.47 0.57
CA LEU A 145 23.65 -6.20 -0.49
C LEU A 145 22.37 -5.46 -0.89
N VAL A 146 22.04 -5.55 -2.16
CA VAL A 146 20.84 -4.98 -2.78
C VAL A 146 20.02 -6.12 -3.35
N VAL A 147 18.80 -6.27 -2.83
CA VAL A 147 17.85 -7.31 -3.23
C VAL A 147 16.66 -6.64 -3.95
N PRO A 148 16.54 -6.75 -5.29
CA PRO A 148 15.40 -6.24 -6.03
C PRO A 148 14.08 -6.91 -5.60
N LEU A 149 12.94 -6.25 -5.84
CA LEU A 149 11.63 -6.80 -5.53
C LEU A 149 11.32 -8.12 -6.27
N SER A 150 11.97 -8.39 -7.41
CA SER A 150 11.81 -9.69 -8.10
C SER A 150 12.33 -10.84 -7.24
N GLY A 151 13.26 -10.57 -6.31
CA GLY A 151 13.86 -11.57 -5.43
C GLY A 151 14.71 -12.63 -6.15
N SER A 152 14.97 -12.47 -7.44
CA SER A 152 15.68 -13.43 -8.29
C SER A 152 17.20 -13.28 -8.26
N GLU A 153 17.69 -12.12 -7.84
CA GLU A 153 19.11 -11.78 -7.81
C GLU A 153 19.42 -10.96 -6.55
N VAL A 154 20.65 -11.07 -6.08
CA VAL A 154 21.22 -10.30 -4.99
C VAL A 154 22.51 -9.70 -5.52
N ARG A 155 22.68 -8.40 -5.38
CA ARG A 155 23.81 -7.65 -5.96
C ARG A 155 24.52 -6.85 -4.89
N HIS A 156 25.79 -6.55 -5.11
CA HIS A 156 26.47 -5.51 -4.35
C HIS A 156 26.02 -4.11 -4.82
N PRO A 157 26.32 -3.04 -4.05
CA PRO A 157 25.95 -1.67 -4.41
C PRO A 157 26.57 -1.19 -5.72
N ASP A 158 27.73 -1.75 -6.10
CA ASP A 158 28.43 -1.48 -7.36
C ASP A 158 27.74 -2.16 -8.59
N GLY A 159 26.71 -2.97 -8.34
CA GLY A 159 25.94 -3.69 -9.36
C GLY A 159 26.47 -5.09 -9.66
N SER A 160 27.63 -5.48 -9.12
CA SER A 160 28.17 -6.83 -9.27
C SER A 160 27.23 -7.87 -8.65
N LEU A 161 27.17 -9.05 -9.25
CA LEU A 161 26.31 -10.13 -8.79
C LEU A 161 26.91 -10.77 -7.55
N TYR A 162 26.13 -10.85 -6.47
CA TYR A 162 26.48 -11.60 -5.27
C TYR A 162 25.90 -13.01 -5.34
N ALA A 163 24.59 -13.11 -5.58
CA ALA A 163 23.89 -14.38 -5.64
C ALA A 163 22.68 -14.35 -6.58
N THR A 164 22.26 -15.51 -7.06
CA THR A 164 20.98 -15.71 -7.75
C THR A 164 20.06 -16.59 -6.92
N VAL A 165 18.75 -16.39 -7.07
CA VAL A 165 17.72 -17.12 -6.32
C VAL A 165 16.82 -17.83 -7.31
N ALA A 166 16.82 -19.15 -7.25
CA ALA A 166 15.98 -20.00 -8.09
C ALA A 166 14.86 -20.63 -7.26
N ASP A 167 13.61 -20.47 -7.69
CA ASP A 167 12.49 -21.24 -7.15
C ASP A 167 12.59 -22.66 -7.71
N THR A 168 12.84 -23.62 -6.83
CA THR A 168 13.11 -25.03 -7.19
C THR A 168 11.83 -25.86 -7.14
N GLY A 169 10.69 -25.25 -6.79
CA GLY A 169 9.41 -25.92 -6.70
C GLY A 169 9.26 -26.77 -5.43
N PRO A 170 8.50 -27.88 -5.48
CA PRO A 170 8.25 -28.72 -4.31
C PRO A 170 9.39 -29.72 -4.03
N GLU A 171 10.34 -29.88 -4.95
CA GLU A 171 11.39 -30.89 -4.83
C GLU A 171 12.46 -30.43 -3.81
N PRO A 172 12.80 -31.29 -2.82
CA PRO A 172 13.80 -30.94 -1.82
C PRO A 172 15.21 -30.87 -2.42
N ALA A 173 16.07 -30.07 -1.79
CA ALA A 173 17.49 -30.04 -2.14
C ALA A 173 18.14 -31.41 -1.91
N PRO A 174 19.19 -31.77 -2.68
CA PRO A 174 19.98 -32.98 -2.42
C PRO A 174 20.45 -33.03 -0.97
N GLY A 175 20.28 -34.18 -0.32
CA GLY A 175 20.68 -34.37 1.09
C GLY A 175 19.75 -33.75 2.13
N HIS A 176 18.57 -33.24 1.71
CA HIS A 176 17.58 -32.66 2.62
C HIS A 176 17.28 -33.56 3.82
N ARG A 177 17.36 -32.95 5.01
CA ARG A 177 16.91 -33.57 6.27
C ARG A 177 15.77 -32.74 6.84
N HIS A 178 14.69 -33.42 7.18
CA HIS A 178 13.56 -32.78 7.83
C HIS A 178 13.93 -32.39 9.27
N LEU A 179 13.84 -31.09 9.56
CA LEU A 179 13.89 -30.54 10.92
C LEU A 179 12.46 -30.36 11.43
N GLU A 180 12.14 -30.82 12.64
CA GLU A 180 10.88 -30.46 13.30
C GLU A 180 11.20 -29.92 14.70
N VAL A 181 10.82 -28.66 14.96
CA VAL A 181 11.00 -28.01 16.26
C VAL A 181 9.63 -27.74 16.87
N PRO A 182 9.33 -28.27 18.07
CA PRO A 182 8.07 -28.02 18.75
C PRO A 182 7.73 -26.53 18.93
N GLY A 183 6.47 -26.24 19.23
CA GLY A 183 6.01 -24.88 19.55
C GLY A 183 5.47 -24.08 18.36
N ARG A 184 5.27 -24.71 17.20
CA ARG A 184 4.57 -24.09 16.08
C ARG A 184 3.11 -23.82 16.45
N ARG A 185 2.71 -22.55 16.46
CA ARG A 185 1.35 -22.14 16.85
C ARG A 185 0.34 -22.44 15.76
N ARG A 186 -0.91 -22.68 16.18
CA ARG A 186 -2.06 -22.78 15.26
C ARG A 186 -2.38 -21.42 14.66
N THR A 187 -2.85 -21.42 13.42
CA THR A 187 -3.33 -20.21 12.76
C THR A 187 -4.82 -20.32 12.48
N ASP A 188 -5.57 -19.29 12.89
CA ASP A 188 -7.00 -19.15 12.61
C ASP A 188 -7.26 -18.49 11.25
N ARG A 189 -6.20 -18.07 10.56
CA ARG A 189 -6.33 -17.48 9.22
C ARG A 189 -6.91 -18.55 8.30
N PRO A 190 -7.99 -18.23 7.55
CA PRO A 190 -8.46 -19.12 6.51
C PRO A 190 -7.36 -19.25 5.47
N GLN A 191 -6.61 -20.35 5.55
CA GLN A 191 -5.73 -20.78 4.47
C GLN A 191 -6.67 -21.35 3.41
N PRO A 192 -6.98 -20.61 2.32
CA PRO A 192 -7.81 -21.16 1.25
C PRO A 192 -7.20 -22.51 0.90
N ALA A 193 -8.03 -23.56 0.82
CA ALA A 193 -7.59 -24.95 0.68
C ALA A 193 -6.35 -24.98 -0.22
N LEU A 194 -5.18 -25.14 0.39
CA LEU A 194 -3.90 -25.15 -0.31
C LEU A 194 -3.98 -26.41 -1.17
N ALA A 195 -4.46 -26.24 -2.40
CA ALA A 195 -5.10 -27.29 -3.19
C ALA A 195 -4.14 -28.40 -3.65
N SER A 196 -2.87 -28.32 -3.27
CA SER A 196 -1.87 -29.36 -3.51
C SER A 196 -0.80 -29.31 -2.42
N ALA A 197 -0.19 -30.48 -2.14
CA ALA A 197 0.97 -30.61 -1.26
C ALA A 197 2.12 -29.67 -1.70
N ASP A 198 2.23 -29.37 -3.00
CA ASP A 198 3.22 -28.46 -3.60
C ASP A 198 3.10 -26.98 -3.15
N ARG A 199 1.99 -26.61 -2.49
CA ARG A 199 1.85 -25.28 -1.88
C ARG A 199 2.16 -25.26 -0.39
N LEU A 200 2.21 -26.43 0.26
CA LEU A 200 2.55 -26.55 1.67
C LEU A 200 4.06 -26.50 1.88
N ARG A 201 4.84 -26.99 0.91
CA ARG A 201 6.31 -26.98 0.95
C ARG A 201 6.88 -26.43 -0.36
N ARG A 202 7.81 -25.48 -0.24
CA ARG A 202 8.54 -24.93 -1.39
C ARG A 202 10.00 -24.77 -1.06
N PHE A 203 10.85 -25.10 -2.01
CA PHE A 203 12.29 -24.95 -1.88
C PHE A 203 12.79 -23.85 -2.80
N ARG A 204 13.70 -23.04 -2.28
CA ARG A 204 14.46 -22.06 -3.05
C ARG A 204 15.93 -22.27 -2.83
N THR A 205 16.70 -22.12 -3.89
CA THR A 205 18.14 -22.25 -3.83
C THR A 205 18.76 -20.89 -4.08
N VAL A 206 19.68 -20.48 -3.20
CA VAL A 206 20.51 -19.30 -3.38
C VAL A 206 21.88 -19.77 -3.81
N THR A 207 22.32 -19.37 -5.00
CA THR A 207 23.64 -19.71 -5.54
C THR A 207 24.52 -18.48 -5.63
N ASP A 208 25.82 -18.62 -5.41
CA ASP A 208 26.78 -17.55 -5.61
C ASP A 208 26.94 -17.18 -7.09
N ALA A 209 27.74 -16.15 -7.36
CA ALA A 209 28.04 -15.72 -8.73
C ALA A 209 28.74 -16.80 -9.60
N ALA A 210 29.33 -17.84 -8.98
CA ALA A 210 29.93 -18.99 -9.67
C ALA A 210 28.94 -20.15 -9.86
N GLY A 211 27.67 -20.00 -9.44
CA GLY A 211 26.65 -21.02 -9.53
C GLY A 211 26.69 -22.08 -8.41
N ARG A 212 27.52 -21.90 -7.39
CA ARG A 212 27.62 -22.84 -6.25
C ARG A 212 26.52 -22.52 -5.23
N PRO A 213 25.83 -23.52 -4.66
CA PRO A 213 24.83 -23.28 -3.62
C PRO A 213 25.46 -22.65 -2.38
N LEU A 214 24.87 -21.54 -1.92
CA LEU A 214 25.19 -20.87 -0.67
C LEU A 214 24.30 -21.37 0.47
N LEU A 215 23.01 -21.48 0.19
CA LEU A 215 21.99 -22.01 1.10
C LEU A 215 20.75 -22.45 0.31
N HIS A 216 19.91 -23.28 0.94
CA HIS A 216 18.54 -23.51 0.49
C HIS A 216 17.54 -23.01 1.54
N LEU A 217 16.39 -22.56 1.07
CA LEU A 217 15.30 -22.08 1.90
C LEU A 217 14.09 -22.99 1.67
N GLU A 218 13.67 -23.68 2.72
CA GLU A 218 12.43 -24.46 2.75
C GLU A 218 11.33 -23.60 3.37
N HIS A 219 10.29 -23.28 2.62
CA HIS A 219 9.05 -22.68 3.15
C HIS A 219 8.07 -23.79 3.53
N ARG A 220 7.47 -23.69 4.72
CA ARG A 220 6.46 -24.62 5.23
C ARG A 220 5.19 -23.90 5.64
N SER A 221 4.07 -24.29 5.07
CA SER A 221 2.74 -23.74 5.36
C SER A 221 1.75 -24.88 5.61
N ASP A 222 2.00 -25.66 6.67
CA ASP A 222 1.16 -26.79 7.03
C ASP A 222 -0.23 -26.31 7.49
N ARG A 223 -1.25 -27.11 7.16
CA ARG A 223 -2.64 -26.71 7.34
C ARG A 223 -2.96 -26.39 8.80
N GLY A 224 -3.46 -25.17 9.04
CA GLY A 224 -3.86 -24.73 10.38
C GLY A 224 -2.68 -24.39 11.30
N LEU A 225 -1.46 -24.33 10.77
CA LEU A 225 -0.27 -23.89 11.49
C LEU A 225 0.29 -22.60 10.87
N HIS A 226 0.94 -21.77 11.67
CA HIS A 226 1.65 -20.58 11.18
C HIS A 226 2.77 -20.97 10.22
N PRO A 227 3.04 -20.21 9.15
CA PRO A 227 4.13 -20.53 8.23
C PRO A 227 5.49 -20.44 8.92
N GLU A 228 6.42 -21.28 8.49
CA GLU A 228 7.81 -21.32 8.98
C GLU A 228 8.76 -21.50 7.82
N HIS A 229 10.02 -21.12 8.02
CA HIS A 229 11.03 -21.24 6.99
C HIS A 229 12.29 -21.87 7.57
N VAL A 230 12.86 -22.88 6.91
CA VAL A 230 14.08 -23.54 7.34
C VAL A 230 15.21 -23.16 6.40
N LEU A 231 16.30 -22.68 6.99
CA LEU A 231 17.56 -22.50 6.31
C LEU A 231 18.32 -23.81 6.33
N LEU A 232 18.68 -24.26 5.15
CA LEU A 232 19.49 -25.44 4.92
C LEU A 232 20.85 -24.99 4.38
N ASP A 233 21.92 -25.63 4.85
CA ASP A 233 23.24 -25.45 4.27
C ASP A 233 23.30 -26.06 2.84
N PRO A 234 24.40 -25.86 2.09
CA PRO A 234 24.55 -26.44 0.75
C PRO A 234 24.47 -27.98 0.67
N SER A 235 24.56 -28.69 1.79
CA SER A 235 24.40 -30.15 1.86
C SER A 235 22.95 -30.59 2.08
N GLY A 236 22.03 -29.63 2.26
CA GLY A 236 20.64 -29.89 2.61
C GLY A 236 20.39 -30.10 4.10
N ALA A 237 21.42 -29.93 4.95
CA ALA A 237 21.26 -30.06 6.39
C ALA A 237 20.67 -28.78 7.01
N PRO A 238 19.70 -28.89 7.93
CA PRO A 238 19.11 -27.73 8.57
C PRO A 238 20.11 -27.03 9.48
N VAL A 239 20.13 -25.70 9.41
CA VAL A 239 20.99 -24.83 10.22
C VAL A 239 20.17 -23.95 11.15
N LEU A 240 19.11 -23.33 10.64
CA LEU A 240 18.24 -22.42 11.38
C LEU A 240 16.78 -22.57 10.95
N LEU A 241 15.88 -22.37 11.90
CA LEU A 241 14.44 -22.26 11.68
C LEU A 241 14.01 -20.81 11.95
N VAL A 242 13.31 -20.21 11.00
CA VAL A 242 12.72 -18.88 11.10
C VAL A 242 11.21 -19.04 11.33
N ARG A 243 10.75 -18.52 12.46
CA ARG A 243 9.35 -18.61 12.92
C ARG A 243 8.77 -17.21 13.09
N ASP A 244 7.59 -16.97 12.54
CA ASP A 244 6.86 -15.71 12.77
C ASP A 244 6.54 -15.50 14.26
N ASP A 245 6.74 -14.29 14.76
CA ASP A 245 6.21 -13.85 16.04
C ASP A 245 4.75 -13.37 15.85
N PRO A 246 3.75 -14.03 16.44
CA PRO A 246 2.35 -13.67 16.26
C PRO A 246 1.93 -12.42 17.06
N GLU A 247 2.69 -12.05 18.09
CA GLU A 247 2.40 -10.92 18.97
C GLU A 247 2.94 -9.62 18.38
N ARG A 248 4.04 -9.73 17.63
CA ARG A 248 4.65 -8.60 16.93
C ARG A 248 4.56 -8.82 15.43
N ALA A 249 3.66 -8.07 14.80
CA ALA A 249 3.55 -8.05 13.35
C ALA A 249 4.93 -7.83 12.73
N HIS A 250 5.29 -8.68 11.77
CA HIS A 250 6.55 -8.56 11.03
C HIS A 250 7.80 -8.81 11.89
N ALA A 251 7.70 -9.51 13.02
CA ALA A 251 8.86 -10.01 13.76
C ALA A 251 8.99 -11.53 13.63
N TYR A 252 10.19 -12.04 13.89
CA TYR A 252 10.58 -13.43 13.71
C TYR A 252 11.53 -13.84 14.83
N HIS A 253 11.41 -15.09 15.26
CA HIS A 253 12.40 -15.78 16.06
C HIS A 253 13.26 -16.66 15.15
N LEU A 254 14.57 -16.65 15.38
CA LEU A 254 15.52 -17.55 14.75
C LEU A 254 15.89 -18.63 15.77
N LEU A 255 15.56 -19.86 15.45
CA LEU A 255 15.79 -21.02 16.31
C LEU A 255 16.88 -21.89 15.70
N ASP A 256 17.80 -22.37 16.53
CA ASP A 256 18.74 -23.41 16.12
C ASP A 256 18.03 -24.77 15.92
N VAL A 257 18.79 -25.78 15.51
CA VAL A 257 18.28 -27.14 15.29
C VAL A 257 17.76 -27.83 16.56
N ALA A 258 18.16 -27.35 17.75
CA ALA A 258 17.66 -27.84 19.03
C ALA A 258 16.40 -27.08 19.50
N GLY A 259 16.03 -26.00 18.82
CA GLY A 259 14.92 -25.12 19.18
C GLY A 259 15.30 -24.00 20.15
N THR A 260 16.59 -23.79 20.41
CA THR A 260 17.09 -22.66 21.20
C THR A 260 17.05 -21.39 20.37
N VAL A 261 16.72 -20.25 20.97
CA VAL A 261 16.75 -18.96 20.29
C VAL A 261 18.20 -18.59 19.97
N ALA A 262 18.51 -18.52 18.68
CA ALA A 262 19.79 -18.07 18.15
C ALA A 262 19.78 -16.57 17.82
N GLY A 263 18.59 -15.97 17.71
CA GLY A 263 18.41 -14.54 17.48
C GLY A 263 16.97 -14.15 17.19
N ASP A 264 16.78 -12.86 16.95
CA ASP A 264 15.48 -12.25 16.69
C ASP A 264 15.57 -11.28 15.52
N ALA A 265 14.52 -11.20 14.72
CA ALA A 265 14.40 -10.18 13.68
C ALA A 265 13.10 -9.40 13.80
N ALA A 266 13.16 -8.09 13.85
CA ALA A 266 11.97 -7.24 13.99
C ALA A 266 12.11 -5.95 13.16
N PRO A 267 11.02 -5.21 12.90
CA PRO A 267 11.16 -3.91 12.29
C PRO A 267 11.91 -2.96 13.22
N VAL A 268 12.92 -2.26 12.70
CA VAL A 268 13.64 -1.18 13.43
C VAL A 268 12.63 -0.30 14.16
N GLU A 269 12.91 -0.02 15.43
CA GLU A 269 11.99 0.66 16.34
C GLU A 269 11.42 1.95 15.73
N GLY A 270 10.09 2.08 15.74
CA GLY A 270 9.37 3.22 15.19
C GLY A 270 9.35 3.33 13.64
N ARG A 271 9.95 2.40 12.89
CA ARG A 271 10.09 2.51 11.42
C ARG A 271 9.19 1.56 10.60
N GLY A 272 8.45 0.68 11.27
CA GLY A 272 7.39 -0.18 10.68
C GLY A 272 7.92 -1.25 9.71
N GLY A 273 7.04 -2.06 9.12
CA GLY A 273 7.41 -3.27 8.35
C GLY A 273 8.21 -3.09 7.05
N ARG A 274 8.76 -1.90 6.79
CA ARG A 274 9.65 -1.59 5.65
C ARG A 274 11.13 -1.53 6.04
N THR A 275 11.41 -1.84 7.29
CA THR A 275 12.73 -2.02 7.85
C THR A 275 12.77 -3.35 8.57
N LEU A 276 13.96 -3.90 8.74
CA LEU A 276 14.22 -5.11 9.48
C LEU A 276 15.57 -4.95 10.18
N GLU A 277 15.64 -5.35 11.42
CA GLU A 277 16.85 -5.45 12.22
C GLU A 277 16.92 -6.89 12.70
N LEU A 278 18.07 -7.52 12.50
CA LEU A 278 18.39 -8.85 12.98
C LEU A 278 19.42 -8.72 14.08
N SER A 279 19.11 -9.31 15.22
CA SER A 279 19.99 -9.41 16.38
C SER A 279 20.25 -10.89 16.69
N GLY A 280 21.42 -11.19 17.24
CA GLY A 280 21.71 -12.52 17.76
C GLY A 280 21.12 -12.76 19.14
N ALA A 281 21.51 -13.86 19.78
CA ALA A 281 20.93 -14.31 21.04
C ALA A 281 21.21 -13.34 22.21
N ASP A 282 22.34 -12.62 22.17
CA ASP A 282 22.74 -11.64 23.20
C ASP A 282 22.30 -10.21 22.83
N ALA A 283 21.33 -10.08 21.90
CA ALA A 283 20.84 -8.84 21.33
C ALA A 283 21.90 -8.01 20.57
N GLU A 284 23.02 -8.63 20.21
CA GLU A 284 24.05 -8.01 19.37
C GLU A 284 23.53 -7.78 17.95
N PRO A 285 23.80 -6.62 17.32
CA PRO A 285 23.34 -6.35 15.97
C PRO A 285 24.09 -7.23 14.96
N VAL A 286 23.34 -7.95 14.12
CA VAL A 286 23.88 -8.83 13.07
C VAL A 286 23.70 -8.21 11.70
N ALA A 287 22.50 -7.71 11.43
CA ALA A 287 22.19 -7.14 10.12
C ALA A 287 21.04 -6.15 10.20
N THR A 288 21.03 -5.18 9.30
CA THR A 288 19.93 -4.23 9.12
C THR A 288 19.51 -4.19 7.67
N ALA A 289 18.21 -4.23 7.40
CA ALA A 289 17.66 -4.07 6.07
C ALA A 289 16.59 -2.98 6.00
N ALA A 290 16.51 -2.30 4.86
CA ALA A 290 15.52 -1.26 4.62
C ALA A 290 15.05 -1.24 3.16
N LYS A 291 13.75 -1.01 2.97
CA LYS A 291 13.13 -0.97 1.64
C LYS A 291 13.24 0.41 1.00
N ASP A 292 13.98 0.49 -0.10
CA ASP A 292 14.01 1.66 -0.99
C ASP A 292 13.23 1.39 -2.28
N GLY A 293 11.97 1.83 -2.32
CA GLY A 293 11.14 1.73 -3.52
C GLY A 293 10.95 0.28 -3.97
N GLY A 294 11.63 -0.08 -5.06
CA GLY A 294 11.58 -1.38 -5.73
C GLY A 294 12.66 -2.38 -5.32
N ARG A 295 13.37 -2.14 -4.22
CA ARG A 295 14.46 -2.99 -3.71
C ARG A 295 14.56 -2.90 -2.19
N TRP A 296 15.22 -3.88 -1.60
CA TRP A 296 15.74 -3.85 -0.23
C TRP A 296 17.25 -3.64 -0.27
N VAL A 297 17.75 -2.87 0.69
CA VAL A 297 19.18 -2.75 0.99
C VAL A 297 19.39 -3.47 2.31
N LEU A 298 20.30 -4.43 2.34
CA LEU A 298 20.68 -5.24 3.48
C LEU A 298 22.14 -4.94 3.80
N ARG A 299 22.46 -4.57 5.03
CA ARG A 299 23.84 -4.46 5.53
C ARG A 299 24.03 -5.51 6.60
N VAL A 300 25.13 -6.25 6.49
CA VAL A 300 25.53 -7.26 7.45
C VAL A 300 26.72 -6.73 8.24
N GLU A 301 26.67 -6.83 9.56
CA GLU A 301 27.75 -6.36 10.44
C GLU A 301 28.99 -7.25 10.32
N GLU A 302 30.16 -6.62 10.47
CA GLU A 302 31.44 -7.31 10.42
C GLU A 302 31.57 -8.25 11.62
N GLY A 303 31.86 -9.53 11.37
CA GLY A 303 31.94 -10.54 12.42
C GLY A 303 30.63 -11.31 12.70
N ALA A 304 29.53 -10.96 12.02
CA ALA A 304 28.29 -11.74 12.11
C ALA A 304 28.53 -13.23 11.80
N PRO A 305 28.09 -14.17 12.67
CA PRO A 305 28.21 -15.60 12.42
C PRO A 305 27.56 -16.00 11.10
N ARG A 306 28.21 -16.88 10.33
CA ARG A 306 27.72 -17.30 9.00
C ARG A 306 26.23 -17.69 8.98
N PRO A 307 25.70 -18.50 9.92
CA PRO A 307 24.27 -18.83 9.93
C PRO A 307 23.36 -17.62 10.01
N LEU A 308 23.73 -16.60 10.80
CA LEU A 308 22.93 -15.39 10.97
C LEU A 308 23.07 -14.44 9.77
N ARG A 309 24.22 -14.41 9.09
CA ARG A 309 24.39 -13.71 7.80
C ARG A 309 23.46 -14.28 6.74
N ASP A 310 23.44 -15.61 6.63
CA ASP A 310 22.59 -16.35 5.70
C ASP A 310 21.10 -16.13 6.05
N ALA A 311 20.77 -16.10 7.34
CA ALA A 311 19.43 -15.76 7.83
C ALA A 311 18.99 -14.34 7.50
N ALA A 312 19.89 -13.35 7.56
CA ALA A 312 19.57 -11.98 7.19
C ALA A 312 19.12 -11.88 5.72
N LEU A 313 19.82 -12.58 4.81
CA LEU A 313 19.44 -12.66 3.41
C LEU A 313 18.10 -13.40 3.23
N ALA A 314 17.96 -14.56 3.88
CA ALA A 314 16.73 -15.35 3.83
C ALA A 314 15.51 -14.54 4.29
N LEU A 315 15.61 -13.81 5.40
CA LEU A 315 14.53 -12.95 5.91
C LEU A 315 14.10 -11.88 4.90
N VAL A 316 15.04 -11.26 4.18
CA VAL A 316 14.69 -10.31 3.12
C VAL A 316 13.94 -11.01 1.99
N LEU A 317 14.34 -12.22 1.59
CA LEU A 317 13.64 -13.01 0.56
C LEU A 317 12.23 -13.44 1.02
N ILE A 318 12.07 -13.82 2.29
CA ILE A 318 10.77 -14.14 2.91
C ILE A 318 9.85 -12.92 2.89
N ARG A 319 10.39 -11.72 3.12
CA ARG A 319 9.60 -10.47 3.02
C ARG A 319 9.13 -10.16 1.61
N LEU A 320 9.83 -10.63 0.59
CA LEU A 320 9.40 -10.45 -0.78
C LEU A 320 8.22 -11.36 -1.12
N THR A 321 8.18 -12.59 -0.59
CA THR A 321 7.09 -13.54 -0.87
C THR A 321 5.80 -13.27 -0.10
N VAL A 322 5.89 -12.74 1.13
CA VAL A 322 4.71 -12.48 1.97
C VAL A 322 3.95 -11.21 1.55
N ILE A 323 4.54 -10.35 0.70
CA ILE A 323 3.97 -9.05 0.29
C ILE A 323 3.28 -9.10 -1.09
N ASP A 324 3.33 -10.23 -1.80
CA ASP A 324 2.62 -10.44 -3.08
C ASP A 324 1.23 -11.07 -2.89
#